data_AF-A0A3N0DYQ8-F1
#
_entry.id   AF-A0A3N0DYQ8-F1
#
_cell.length_a   1.000
_cell.length_b   1.000
_cell.length_c   1.000
_cell.angle_alpha   90.00
_cell.angle_beta   90.00
_cell.angle_gamma   90.00
#
_symmetry.space_group_name_H-M   'P 1'
#
loop_
_entity.id
_entity.type
_entity.pdbx_description
1 polymer ?
#
loop_
_entity_poly.entity_id
_entity_poly.type
_entity_poly.pdbx_seq_one_letter_code
_entity_poly.pdbx_strand_id
1 'polypeptide(L)'
;MSEHDTNWTLIASAASSLTHGSQRLQNFIDALRRLLHENAWKSYTHPNGTHHEFTHFADFIEHPHGLHATPQQVRNLVHDDPQLASELDAALAGQHGGDRRSEDFKSYNVTLENPEGPVEDSKRGNRRAYRLRRLEREAPEHHARVLAGELSVNRAMIESGLQTPTPSIPQGTPVNDVATTLRRRYSPEELATLRQLLLEEDTPE
;
A
#
# COMPACT_ATOMS: atom_id res chain seq x y z
N MET A 1 -28.11 25.62 -20.68
CA MET A 1 -27.75 24.92 -19.44
C MET A 1 -26.24 24.89 -19.42
N SER A 2 -25.64 25.67 -18.52
CA SER A 2 -24.17 25.82 -18.47
C SER A 2 -23.54 24.51 -18.00
N GLU A 3 -22.35 24.14 -18.50
CA GLU A 3 -21.64 22.91 -18.08
C GLU A 3 -21.58 22.74 -16.55
N HIS A 4 -21.45 23.85 -15.83
CA HIS A 4 -21.44 23.88 -14.37
C HIS A 4 -22.74 23.45 -13.68
N ASP A 5 -23.92 23.66 -14.29
CA ASP A 5 -25.21 23.19 -13.76
C ASP A 5 -25.33 21.66 -13.89
N THR A 6 -24.73 21.10 -14.95
CA THR A 6 -24.72 19.66 -15.22
C THR A 6 -23.83 18.93 -14.21
N ASN A 7 -22.68 19.51 -13.86
CA ASN A 7 -21.75 18.94 -12.89
C ASN A 7 -22.35 18.83 -11.49
N TRP A 8 -23.03 19.88 -11.01
CA TRP A 8 -23.71 19.83 -9.70
C TRP A 8 -24.79 18.75 -9.65
N THR A 9 -25.60 18.62 -10.72
CA THR A 9 -26.68 17.62 -10.78
C THR A 9 -26.12 16.20 -10.64
N LEU A 10 -24.94 15.96 -11.19
CA LEU A 10 -24.24 14.68 -11.12
C LEU A 10 -23.67 14.41 -9.71
N ILE A 11 -23.10 15.44 -9.07
CA ILE A 11 -22.61 15.37 -7.67
C ILE A 11 -23.75 15.15 -6.69
N ALA A 12 -24.84 15.91 -6.81
CA ALA A 12 -26.01 15.79 -5.96
C ALA A 12 -26.68 14.40 -6.08
N SER A 13 -26.71 13.84 -7.29
CA SER A 13 -27.18 12.47 -7.53
C SER A 13 -26.30 11.43 -6.83
N ALA A 14 -24.97 11.59 -6.89
CA ALA A 14 -24.01 10.71 -6.22
C ALA A 14 -24.16 10.78 -4.69
N ALA A 15 -24.17 11.99 -4.11
CA ALA A 15 -24.34 12.19 -2.67
C ALA A 15 -25.71 11.70 -2.14
N SER A 16 -26.78 11.91 -2.91
CA SER A 16 -28.13 11.41 -2.58
C SER A 16 -28.25 9.89 -2.65
N SER A 17 -27.39 9.24 -3.45
CA SER A 17 -27.33 7.79 -3.61
C SER A 17 -26.56 7.12 -2.47
N LEU A 18 -25.53 7.80 -1.94
CA LEU A 18 -24.81 7.40 -0.73
C LEU A 18 -25.68 7.40 0.53
N THR A 19 -26.62 8.36 0.63
CA THR A 19 -27.47 8.55 1.81
C THR A 19 -28.71 7.65 1.86
N HIS A 20 -29.19 7.14 0.71
CA HIS A 20 -30.43 6.36 0.62
C HIS A 20 -30.15 5.00 -0.05
N GLY A 21 -29.89 3.98 0.77
CA GLY A 21 -29.25 2.72 0.37
C GLY A 21 -29.99 1.77 -0.59
N SER A 22 -29.20 0.75 -0.97
CA SER A 22 -29.43 -0.48 -1.78
C SER A 22 -29.79 -0.35 -3.26
N GLN A 23 -30.84 0.37 -3.68
CA GLN A 23 -31.20 0.41 -5.12
C GLN A 23 -30.35 1.42 -5.93
N ARG A 24 -29.57 2.27 -5.25
CA ARG A 24 -28.84 3.41 -5.84
C ARG A 24 -27.31 3.24 -5.89
N LEU A 25 -26.76 2.10 -5.45
CA LEU A 25 -25.31 1.88 -5.51
C LEU A 25 -24.79 1.84 -6.95
N GLN A 26 -25.50 1.18 -7.87
CA GLN A 26 -25.06 1.14 -9.27
C GLN A 26 -25.07 2.55 -9.89
N ASN A 27 -26.09 3.36 -9.57
CA ASN A 27 -26.15 4.75 -10.01
C ASN A 27 -25.02 5.60 -9.40
N PHE A 28 -24.63 5.31 -8.15
CA PHE A 28 -23.47 5.94 -7.52
C PHE A 28 -22.16 5.54 -8.22
N ILE A 29 -21.97 4.26 -8.54
CA ILE A 29 -20.80 3.73 -9.26
C ILE A 29 -20.68 4.40 -10.63
N ASP A 30 -21.77 4.48 -11.39
CA ASP A 30 -21.78 5.12 -12.71
C ASP A 30 -21.56 6.64 -12.61
N ALA A 31 -22.13 7.30 -11.60
CA ALA A 31 -21.87 8.72 -11.33
C ALA A 31 -20.41 8.97 -10.92
N LEU A 32 -19.83 8.11 -10.09
CA LEU A 32 -18.44 8.19 -9.65
C LEU A 32 -17.48 8.02 -10.82
N ARG A 33 -17.73 7.05 -11.70
CA ARG A 33 -16.95 6.85 -12.93
C ARG A 33 -16.97 8.10 -13.79
N ARG A 34 -18.14 8.73 -13.98
CA ARG A 34 -18.26 9.99 -14.72
C ARG A 34 -17.56 11.15 -14.03
N LEU A 35 -17.66 11.28 -12.70
CA LEU A 35 -16.91 12.29 -11.94
C LEU A 35 -15.40 12.18 -12.18
N LEU A 36 -14.85 10.96 -12.09
CA LEU A 36 -13.43 10.70 -12.26
C LEU A 36 -12.96 10.99 -13.69
N HIS A 37 -13.70 10.50 -14.70
CA HIS A 37 -13.33 10.71 -16.10
C HIS A 37 -13.51 12.15 -16.57
N GLU A 38 -14.65 12.78 -16.25
CA GLU A 38 -14.98 14.14 -16.69
C GLU A 38 -14.29 15.20 -15.82
N ASN A 39 -13.60 14.81 -14.73
CA ASN A 39 -13.02 15.72 -13.73
C ASN A 39 -14.04 16.72 -13.17
N ALA A 40 -15.33 16.40 -13.22
CA ALA A 40 -16.43 17.31 -12.89
C ALA A 40 -16.46 17.69 -11.39
N TRP A 41 -15.71 16.97 -10.55
CA TRP A 41 -15.49 17.28 -9.15
C TRP A 41 -14.53 18.47 -8.90
N LYS A 42 -13.70 18.85 -9.89
CA LYS A 42 -12.70 19.92 -9.72
C LYS A 42 -13.31 21.31 -9.64
N SER A 43 -14.36 21.56 -10.39
CA SER A 43 -15.05 22.86 -10.42
C SER A 43 -16.54 22.65 -10.74
N TYR A 44 -17.39 23.15 -9.86
CA TYR A 44 -18.84 23.20 -10.09
C TYR A 44 -19.47 24.39 -9.37
N THR A 45 -20.65 24.78 -9.86
CA THR A 45 -21.46 25.84 -9.23
C THR A 45 -22.62 25.19 -8.51
N HIS A 46 -22.71 25.42 -7.19
CA HIS A 46 -23.82 24.95 -6.38
C HIS A 46 -25.09 25.80 -6.68
N PRO A 47 -26.32 25.28 -6.53
CA PRO A 47 -27.57 26.00 -6.84
C PRO A 47 -27.79 27.29 -6.04
N ASN A 48 -27.02 27.49 -4.97
CA ASN A 48 -27.00 28.74 -4.20
C ASN A 48 -26.12 29.82 -4.86
N GLY A 49 -25.58 29.57 -6.05
CA GLY A 49 -24.67 30.46 -6.78
C GLY A 49 -23.21 30.41 -6.30
N THR A 50 -22.86 29.51 -5.39
CA THR A 50 -21.49 29.39 -4.86
C THR A 50 -20.65 28.50 -5.76
N HIS A 51 -19.52 29.01 -6.25
CA HIS A 51 -18.56 28.23 -7.01
C HIS A 51 -17.61 27.51 -6.06
N HIS A 52 -17.52 26.18 -6.19
CA HIS A 52 -16.58 25.35 -5.45
C HIS A 52 -15.52 24.82 -6.40
N GLU A 53 -14.25 24.99 -6.00
CA GLU A 53 -13.10 24.44 -6.69
C GLU A 53 -12.31 23.56 -5.73
N PHE A 54 -11.99 22.34 -6.17
CA PHE A 54 -11.25 21.36 -5.40
C PHE A 54 -9.99 20.96 -6.14
N THR A 55 -8.85 21.13 -5.47
CA THR A 55 -7.55 20.70 -5.99
C THR A 55 -7.37 19.18 -5.80
N HIS A 56 -7.89 18.63 -4.70
CA HIS A 56 -7.75 17.21 -4.36
C HIS A 56 -9.10 16.51 -4.33
N PHE A 57 -9.12 15.28 -4.84
CA PHE A 57 -10.33 14.46 -4.84
C PHE A 57 -10.74 14.03 -3.42
N ALA A 58 -9.76 13.83 -2.54
CA ALA A 58 -10.00 13.55 -1.12
C ALA A 58 -10.77 14.71 -0.45
N ASP A 59 -10.36 15.96 -0.71
CA ASP A 59 -11.04 17.14 -0.19
C ASP A 59 -12.50 17.18 -0.65
N PHE A 60 -12.76 16.87 -1.92
CA PHE A 60 -14.12 16.78 -2.47
C PHE A 60 -14.97 15.66 -1.82
N ILE A 61 -14.37 14.50 -1.55
CA ILE A 61 -15.07 13.38 -0.92
C ILE A 61 -15.54 13.76 0.50
N GLU A 62 -14.66 14.38 1.28
CA GLU A 62 -14.92 14.72 2.68
C GLU A 62 -15.74 16.02 2.83
N HIS A 63 -15.76 16.89 1.81
CA HIS A 63 -16.43 18.18 1.91
C HIS A 63 -17.96 18.05 2.07
N PRO A 64 -18.59 18.89 2.92
CA PRO A 64 -20.06 18.92 3.08
C PRO A 64 -20.83 19.22 1.78
N HIS A 65 -20.23 19.96 0.85
CA HIS A 65 -20.82 20.26 -0.46
C HIS A 65 -20.42 19.27 -1.56
N GLY A 66 -19.58 18.28 -1.26
CA GLY A 66 -19.16 17.23 -2.19
C GLY A 66 -19.93 15.93 -1.92
N LEU A 67 -19.21 14.86 -1.56
CA LEU A 67 -19.84 13.56 -1.25
C LEU A 67 -20.17 13.38 0.24
N HIS A 68 -19.63 14.23 1.11
CA HIS A 68 -19.77 14.15 2.57
C HIS A 68 -19.57 12.71 3.10
N ALA A 69 -18.57 12.04 2.54
CA ALA A 69 -18.24 10.65 2.83
C ALA A 69 -16.75 10.55 3.16
N THR A 70 -16.35 9.44 3.77
CA THR A 70 -14.93 9.13 3.95
C THR A 70 -14.40 8.40 2.71
N PRO A 71 -13.12 8.57 2.35
CA PRO A 71 -12.48 7.80 1.27
C PRO A 71 -12.66 6.28 1.45
N GLN A 72 -12.68 5.81 2.70
CA GLN A 72 -12.91 4.40 3.03
C GLN A 72 -14.33 3.94 2.70
N GLN A 73 -15.35 4.77 2.97
CA GLN A 73 -16.73 4.45 2.58
C GLN A 73 -16.86 4.33 1.07
N VAL A 74 -16.23 5.24 0.31
CA VAL A 74 -16.26 5.17 -1.16
C VAL A 74 -15.53 3.92 -1.66
N ARG A 75 -14.37 3.57 -1.08
CA ARG A 75 -13.63 2.33 -1.38
C ARG A 75 -14.45 1.08 -1.14
N ASN A 76 -15.16 1.01 -0.02
CA ASN A 76 -16.00 -0.14 0.32
C ASN A 76 -17.15 -0.31 -0.69
N LEU A 77 -17.66 0.78 -1.28
CA LEU A 77 -18.75 0.75 -2.27
C LEU A 77 -18.29 0.31 -3.66
N VAL A 78 -17.02 0.53 -4.00
CA VAL A 78 -16.42 0.12 -5.28
C VAL A 78 -15.63 -1.17 -5.20
N HIS A 79 -15.69 -1.87 -4.06
CA HIS A 79 -14.94 -3.11 -3.83
C HIS A 79 -15.20 -4.18 -4.91
N ASP A 80 -16.42 -4.26 -5.43
CA ASP A 80 -16.82 -5.25 -6.44
C ASP A 80 -16.42 -4.86 -7.88
N ASP A 81 -15.92 -3.64 -8.11
CA ASP A 81 -15.38 -3.16 -9.39
C ASP A 81 -13.88 -2.84 -9.25
N PRO A 82 -12.99 -3.81 -9.53
CA PRO A 82 -11.55 -3.64 -9.34
C PRO A 82 -10.94 -2.57 -10.25
N GLN A 83 -11.56 -2.28 -11.40
CA GLN A 83 -11.09 -1.24 -12.30
C GLN A 83 -11.40 0.14 -11.72
N LEU A 84 -12.64 0.36 -11.28
CA LEU A 84 -13.04 1.62 -10.65
C LEU A 84 -12.30 1.86 -9.32
N ALA A 85 -12.06 0.79 -8.54
CA ALA A 85 -11.25 0.89 -7.33
C ALA A 85 -9.81 1.36 -7.63
N SER A 86 -9.19 0.84 -8.71
CA SER A 86 -7.86 1.29 -9.14
C SER A 86 -7.87 2.74 -9.63
N GLU A 87 -8.91 3.18 -10.34
CA GLU A 87 -9.04 4.57 -10.81
C GLU A 87 -9.25 5.55 -9.65
N LEU A 88 -10.09 5.15 -8.67
CA LEU A 88 -10.29 5.87 -7.42
C LEU A 88 -8.98 5.99 -6.63
N ASP A 89 -8.24 4.89 -6.48
CA ASP A 89 -6.96 4.90 -5.79
C ASP A 89 -5.91 5.74 -6.51
N ALA A 90 -5.89 5.76 -7.85
CA ALA A 90 -5.02 6.65 -8.61
C ALA A 90 -5.39 8.13 -8.41
N ALA A 91 -6.69 8.45 -8.39
CA ALA A 91 -7.18 9.81 -8.12
C ALA A 91 -6.89 10.29 -6.69
N LEU A 92 -6.96 9.37 -5.72
CA LEU A 92 -6.61 9.63 -4.31
C LEU A 92 -5.09 9.69 -4.07
N ALA A 93 -4.30 8.86 -4.77
CA ALA A 93 -2.84 8.84 -4.65
C ALA A 93 -2.16 10.01 -5.38
N GLY A 94 -2.87 10.68 -6.27
CA GLY A 94 -2.33 11.61 -7.26
C GLY A 94 -1.59 12.84 -6.72
N GLN A 95 -1.69 13.25 -5.45
CA GLN A 95 -0.97 14.45 -4.99
C GLN A 95 -0.73 14.61 -3.49
N HIS A 96 -0.74 13.53 -2.69
CA HIS A 96 -0.16 13.59 -1.35
C HIS A 96 1.36 13.45 -1.42
N GLY A 97 2.05 14.55 -1.72
CA GLY A 97 3.36 14.85 -1.18
C GLY A 97 3.28 15.18 0.32
N GLY A 98 2.50 14.40 1.06
CA GLY A 98 2.26 14.55 2.49
C GLY A 98 3.35 13.85 3.28
N ASP A 99 3.81 14.53 4.32
CA ASP A 99 4.90 14.18 5.22
C ASP A 99 5.08 12.67 5.46
N ARG A 100 6.19 12.10 4.98
CA ARG A 100 6.56 10.68 5.14
C ARG A 100 6.92 10.29 6.59
N ARG A 101 6.52 11.12 7.55
CA ARG A 101 6.81 10.99 8.99
C ARG A 101 5.57 10.94 9.88
N SER A 102 4.35 10.96 9.34
CA SER A 102 3.17 10.67 10.17
C SER A 102 3.06 9.17 10.45
N GLU A 103 2.80 8.83 11.73
CA GLU A 103 2.66 7.46 12.22
C GLU A 103 1.53 6.68 11.52
N ASP A 104 0.56 7.38 10.91
CA ASP A 104 -0.60 6.78 10.24
C ASP A 104 -0.27 6.10 8.90
N PHE A 105 0.86 6.44 8.26
CA PHE A 105 1.28 5.79 7.01
C PHE A 105 1.81 4.36 7.20
N LYS A 106 1.94 3.89 8.45
CA LYS A 106 2.34 2.49 8.74
C LYS A 106 1.18 1.48 8.65
N SER A 107 -0.04 1.92 8.33
CA SER A 107 -1.25 1.08 8.50
C SER A 107 -1.85 0.46 7.22
N TYR A 108 -1.30 0.67 6.03
CA TYR A 108 -1.78 -0.03 4.82
C TYR A 108 -1.15 -1.43 4.67
N ASN A 109 -1.41 -2.27 5.68
CA ASN A 109 -1.32 -3.72 5.55
C ASN A 109 -2.56 -4.22 4.82
N VAL A 110 -2.45 -4.44 3.50
CA VAL A 110 -3.46 -5.17 2.74
C VAL A 110 -3.44 -6.61 3.25
N THR A 111 -4.41 -6.93 4.09
CA THR A 111 -4.70 -8.29 4.55
C THR A 111 -5.43 -8.98 3.40
N LEU A 112 -4.73 -9.82 2.65
CA LEU A 112 -5.43 -10.86 1.89
C LEU A 112 -5.95 -11.83 2.93
N GLU A 113 -7.25 -11.75 3.23
CA GLU A 113 -7.93 -12.69 4.11
C GLU A 113 -7.79 -14.10 3.52
N ASN A 114 -6.88 -14.88 4.10
CA ASN A 114 -6.94 -16.33 4.02
C ASN A 114 -7.85 -16.77 5.17
N PRO A 115 -9.01 -17.40 4.92
CA PRO A 115 -10.02 -17.62 5.96
C PRO A 115 -9.65 -18.71 7.01
N GLU A 116 -8.46 -19.30 6.98
CA GLU A 116 -8.13 -20.47 7.83
C GLU A 116 -6.71 -20.46 8.47
N GLY A 117 -6.09 -19.30 8.70
CA GLY A 117 -4.74 -19.22 9.31
C GLY A 117 -4.66 -18.34 10.57
N PRO A 118 -3.81 -18.67 11.56
CA PRO A 118 -3.60 -17.84 12.74
C PRO A 118 -3.02 -16.45 12.37
N VAL A 119 -3.49 -15.43 13.09
CA VAL A 119 -3.38 -13.97 12.84
C VAL A 119 -1.95 -13.42 12.67
N GLU A 120 -0.91 -14.21 12.95
CA GLU A 120 0.50 -13.83 12.78
C GLU A 120 0.96 -13.70 11.31
N ASP A 121 0.22 -14.27 10.34
CA ASP A 121 0.62 -14.25 8.92
C ASP A 121 0.27 -12.94 8.17
N SER A 122 -0.45 -12.01 8.79
CA SER A 122 -0.91 -10.76 8.17
C SER A 122 0.23 -9.83 7.68
N LYS A 123 1.42 -9.89 8.29
CA LYS A 123 2.60 -9.11 7.84
C LYS A 123 3.33 -9.75 6.65
N ARG A 124 3.10 -11.03 6.34
CA ARG A 124 3.82 -11.77 5.27
C ARG A 124 3.30 -11.47 3.88
N GLY A 125 1.99 -11.23 3.72
CA GLY A 125 1.34 -11.00 2.42
C GLY A 125 1.97 -9.83 1.65
N ASN A 126 2.09 -8.67 2.29
CA ASN A 126 2.65 -7.46 1.68
C ASN A 126 4.12 -7.62 1.25
N ARG A 127 4.96 -8.26 2.08
CA ARG A 127 6.38 -8.45 1.76
C ARG A 127 6.56 -9.35 0.54
N ARG A 128 5.74 -10.40 0.42
CA ARG A 128 5.79 -11.31 -0.73
C ARG A 128 5.34 -10.61 -2.01
N ALA A 129 4.20 -9.92 -1.98
CA ALA A 129 3.67 -9.20 -3.13
C ALA A 129 4.64 -8.10 -3.61
N TYR A 130 5.20 -7.33 -2.68
CA TYR A 130 6.21 -6.31 -2.98
C TYR A 130 7.46 -6.91 -3.65
N ARG A 131 8.01 -7.99 -3.08
CA ARG A 131 9.18 -8.67 -3.66
C ARG A 131 8.90 -9.24 -5.05
N LEU A 132 7.68 -9.75 -5.28
CA LEU A 132 7.30 -10.28 -6.58
C LEU A 132 7.23 -9.19 -7.66
N ARG A 133 6.58 -8.05 -7.36
CA ARG A 133 6.57 -6.86 -8.25
C ARG A 133 7.96 -6.32 -8.50
N ARG A 134 8.83 -6.37 -7.48
CA ARG A 134 10.23 -5.94 -7.62
C ARG A 134 11.01 -6.88 -8.54
N LEU A 135 10.84 -8.20 -8.40
CA LEU A 135 11.43 -9.19 -9.32
C LEU A 135 10.92 -9.00 -10.74
N GLU A 136 9.63 -8.74 -10.94
CA GLU A 136 9.06 -8.48 -12.27
C GLU A 136 9.76 -7.33 -12.99
N ARG A 137 10.04 -6.23 -12.26
CA ARG A 137 10.68 -5.03 -12.82
C ARG A 137 12.20 -5.18 -13.01
N GLU A 138 12.89 -5.73 -12.01
CA GLU A 138 14.36 -5.70 -11.94
C GLU A 138 15.01 -7.02 -12.40
N ALA A 139 14.30 -8.15 -12.35
CA ALA A 139 14.81 -9.47 -12.71
C ALA A 139 13.70 -10.42 -13.25
N PRO A 140 13.13 -10.13 -14.44
CA PRO A 140 11.95 -10.83 -14.96
C PRO A 140 12.17 -12.33 -15.17
N GLU A 141 13.40 -12.76 -15.48
CA GLU A 141 13.75 -14.18 -15.60
C GLU A 141 13.55 -14.93 -14.27
N HIS A 142 13.92 -14.30 -13.15
CA HIS A 142 13.76 -14.88 -11.82
C HIS A 142 12.30 -14.84 -11.38
N HIS A 143 11.54 -13.81 -11.80
CA HIS A 143 10.10 -13.74 -11.61
C HIS A 143 9.38 -14.93 -12.27
N ALA A 144 9.71 -15.24 -13.53
CA ALA A 144 9.12 -16.38 -14.25
C ALA A 144 9.37 -17.72 -13.54
N ARG A 145 10.59 -17.95 -13.05
CA ARG A 145 10.95 -19.16 -12.29
C ARG A 145 10.21 -19.29 -10.96
N VAL A 146 9.86 -18.16 -10.33
CA VAL A 146 9.03 -18.15 -9.13
C VAL A 146 7.58 -18.51 -9.45
N LEU A 147 7.02 -17.98 -10.55
CA LEU A 147 5.67 -18.31 -11.00
C LEU A 147 5.54 -19.78 -11.42
N ALA A 148 6.59 -20.34 -12.01
CA ALA A 148 6.68 -21.76 -12.33
C ALA A 148 6.84 -22.67 -11.09
N GLY A 149 7.02 -22.10 -9.90
CA GLY A 149 7.20 -22.84 -8.64
C GLY A 149 8.58 -23.48 -8.48
N GLU A 150 9.53 -23.20 -9.39
CA GLU A 150 10.90 -23.73 -9.33
C GLU A 150 11.74 -23.06 -8.24
N LEU A 151 11.44 -21.79 -7.93
CA LEU A 151 12.13 -21.01 -6.92
C LEU A 151 11.16 -20.36 -5.92
N SER A 152 11.60 -20.23 -4.67
CA SER A 152 10.91 -19.36 -3.72
C SER A 152 11.24 -17.89 -3.99
N VAL A 153 10.30 -17.00 -3.70
CA VAL A 153 10.48 -15.54 -3.86
C VAL A 153 11.76 -15.04 -3.17
N ASN A 154 12.05 -15.54 -1.97
CA ASN A 154 13.25 -15.12 -1.22
C ASN A 154 14.54 -15.61 -1.89
N ARG A 155 14.53 -16.84 -2.43
CA ARG A 155 15.68 -17.40 -3.15
C ARG A 155 15.91 -16.67 -4.47
N ALA A 156 14.85 -16.40 -5.21
CA ALA A 156 14.91 -15.62 -6.45
C ALA A 156 15.50 -14.22 -6.22
N MET A 157 15.11 -13.54 -5.14
CA MET A 157 15.68 -12.23 -4.75
C MET A 157 17.18 -12.28 -4.44
N ILE A 158 17.67 -13.38 -3.87
CA ILE A 158 19.10 -13.56 -3.57
C ILE A 158 19.88 -13.91 -4.83
N GLU A 159 19.37 -14.85 -5.64
CA GLU A 159 19.99 -15.24 -6.91
C GLU A 159 20.04 -14.07 -7.90
N SER A 160 19.02 -13.20 -7.90
CA SER A 160 18.98 -12.00 -8.73
C SER A 160 19.81 -10.82 -8.17
N GLY A 161 20.48 -10.99 -7.03
CA GLY A 161 21.28 -9.93 -6.38
C GLY A 161 20.47 -8.78 -5.77
N LEU A 162 19.14 -8.87 -5.74
CA LEU A 162 18.25 -7.82 -5.21
C LEU A 162 18.16 -7.83 -3.68
N GLN A 163 18.66 -8.88 -3.04
CA GLN A 163 18.71 -9.04 -1.59
C GLN A 163 19.98 -9.76 -1.16
N THR A 164 20.73 -9.14 -0.25
CA THR A 164 21.87 -9.78 0.40
C THR A 164 21.37 -10.77 1.45
N PRO A 165 21.88 -12.01 1.50
CA PRO A 165 21.49 -12.97 2.53
C PRO A 165 22.03 -12.52 3.89
N THR A 166 21.13 -12.23 4.82
CA THR A 166 21.49 -11.96 6.21
C THR A 166 21.75 -13.27 6.95
N PRO A 167 22.95 -13.52 7.48
CA PRO A 167 23.14 -14.61 8.40
C PRO A 167 22.36 -14.39 9.68
N SER A 168 21.58 -15.39 10.07
CA SER A 168 21.01 -15.47 11.41
C SER A 168 21.72 -16.59 12.15
N ILE A 169 22.17 -16.31 13.37
CA ILE A 169 22.69 -17.30 14.30
C ILE A 169 21.63 -17.44 15.39
N PRO A 170 20.83 -18.54 15.41
CA PRO A 170 19.77 -18.73 16.38
C PRO A 170 20.30 -18.77 17.82
N GLN A 171 19.50 -18.28 18.77
CA GLN A 171 19.79 -18.47 20.19
C GLN A 171 19.80 -19.97 20.54
N GLY A 172 20.80 -20.40 21.30
CA GLY A 172 21.01 -21.82 21.63
C GLY A 172 21.90 -22.59 20.65
N THR A 173 22.40 -21.94 19.59
CA THR A 173 23.46 -22.53 18.75
C THR A 173 24.71 -22.80 19.59
N PRO A 174 25.30 -24.01 19.57
CA PRO A 174 26.53 -24.30 20.30
C PRO A 174 27.65 -23.31 19.96
N VAL A 175 28.38 -22.82 20.97
CA VAL A 175 29.41 -21.79 20.80
C VAL A 175 30.48 -22.20 19.77
N ASN A 176 30.79 -23.49 19.66
CA ASN A 176 31.73 -24.01 18.66
C ASN A 176 31.24 -23.83 17.21
N ASP A 177 29.94 -23.96 16.97
CA ASP A 177 29.33 -23.79 15.65
C ASP A 177 29.24 -22.31 15.28
N VAL A 178 28.98 -21.46 16.27
CA VAL A 178 29.08 -20.00 16.14
C VAL A 178 30.50 -19.61 15.73
N ALA A 179 31.52 -20.11 16.44
CA ALA A 179 32.92 -19.82 16.14
C ALA A 179 33.31 -20.30 14.72
N THR A 180 32.83 -21.47 14.30
CA THR A 180 33.07 -22.00 12.94
C THR A 180 32.43 -21.11 11.88
N THR A 181 31.21 -20.63 12.12
CA THR A 181 30.48 -19.74 11.22
C THR A 181 31.17 -18.39 11.09
N LEU A 182 31.63 -17.82 12.21
CA LEU A 182 32.33 -16.54 12.23
C LEU A 182 33.69 -16.64 11.50
N ARG A 183 34.45 -17.71 11.72
CA ARG A 183 35.74 -17.94 11.02
C ARG A 183 35.63 -18.03 9.50
N ARG A 184 34.49 -18.50 8.98
CA ARG A 184 34.25 -18.57 7.53
C ARG A 184 33.90 -17.22 6.91
N ARG A 185 33.48 -16.26 7.73
CA ARG A 185 32.87 -15.00 7.27
C ARG A 185 33.76 -13.78 7.50
N TYR A 186 34.58 -13.81 8.53
CA TYR A 186 35.42 -12.69 8.94
C TYR A 186 36.90 -13.02 8.75
N SER A 187 37.67 -12.00 8.39
CA SER A 187 39.13 -12.07 8.32
C SER A 187 39.76 -12.24 9.72
N PRO A 188 41.02 -12.68 9.80
CA PRO A 188 41.72 -12.83 11.08
C PRO A 188 41.77 -11.53 11.91
N GLU A 189 41.88 -10.37 11.26
CA GLU A 189 41.92 -9.06 11.92
C GLU A 189 40.55 -8.70 12.50
N GLU A 190 39.47 -8.89 11.74
CA GLU A 190 38.10 -8.64 12.22
C GLU A 190 37.71 -9.56 13.37
N LEU A 191 38.20 -10.81 13.38
CA LEU A 191 38.00 -11.73 14.49
C LEU A 191 38.76 -11.31 15.75
N ALA A 192 39.92 -10.67 15.61
CA ALA A 192 40.66 -10.12 16.74
C ALA A 192 39.92 -8.94 17.37
N THR A 193 39.39 -8.03 16.54
CA THR A 193 38.52 -6.94 16.98
C THR A 193 37.23 -7.46 17.63
N LEU A 194 36.59 -8.46 17.01
CA LEU A 194 35.39 -9.08 17.58
C LEU A 194 35.65 -9.70 18.96
N ARG A 195 36.82 -10.33 19.15
CA ARG A 195 37.22 -10.85 20.45
C ARG A 195 37.39 -9.75 21.49
N GLN A 196 37.93 -8.59 21.13
CA GLN A 196 38.05 -7.45 22.06
C GLN A 196 36.67 -6.93 22.45
N LEU A 197 35.79 -6.70 21.47
CA LEU A 197 34.43 -6.21 21.70
C LEU A 197 33.57 -7.17 22.55
N LEU A 198 33.82 -8.48 22.46
CA LEU A 198 33.12 -9.48 23.28
C LEU A 198 33.65 -9.59 24.72
N LEU A 199 34.85 -9.07 24.99
CA LEU A 199 35.52 -9.13 26.30
C LEU A 199 35.49 -7.78 27.03
N GLU A 200 35.30 -6.66 26.32
CA GLU A 200 34.92 -5.40 26.91
C GLU A 200 33.50 -5.53 27.44
N GLU A 201 33.36 -5.70 28.76
CA GLU A 201 32.07 -5.63 29.43
C GLU A 201 31.50 -4.22 29.18
N ASP A 202 30.43 -4.14 28.39
CA ASP A 202 29.52 -2.98 28.42
C ASP A 202 29.09 -2.81 29.87
N THR A 203 29.75 -1.90 30.58
CA THR A 203 29.30 -1.44 31.89
C THR A 203 28.12 -0.53 31.60
N PRO A 204 26.87 -0.94 31.89
CA PRO A 204 25.74 -0.05 31.67
C PRO A 204 25.83 1.08 32.70
N GLU A 205 26.04 2.32 32.26
CA GLU A 205 25.68 3.53 33.01
C GLU A 205 24.19 3.83 32.86
#